data_AF-A0A2A6HWF9-F1
#
_entry.id   AF-A0A2A6HWF9-F1
#
_cell.length_a   1.000
_cell.length_b   1.000
_cell.length_c   1.000
_cell.angle_alpha   90.00
_cell.angle_beta   90.00
_cell.angle_gamma   90.00
#
_symmetry.space_group_name_H-M   'P 1'
#
loop_
_entity.id
_entity.type
_entity.pdbx_description
1 polymer ?
#
loop_
_entity_poly.entity_id
_entity_poly.type
_entity_poly.pdbx_seq_one_letter_code
_entity_poly.pdbx_strand_id
1 'polypeptide(L)'
;MRKTLLLCISVAAAGYFGWVQFGAYQQRQQARDFADIDRERRVALLKVDGCQARVELLLTMTDRLLKAGGMQVPLDIGRDIDLCLARGIMSASGLAEMEKTKLIRLFPMNE
;
A
#
# COMPACT_ATOMS: atom_id res chain seq x y z
N MET A 1 -41.80 4.55 -40.90
CA MET A 1 -40.96 5.62 -40.30
C MET A 1 -40.89 5.56 -38.77
N ARG A 2 -42.01 5.42 -38.04
CA ARG A 2 -42.03 5.46 -36.56
C ARG A 2 -41.22 4.35 -35.85
N LYS A 3 -41.24 3.11 -36.38
CA LYS A 3 -40.45 1.97 -35.86
C LYS A 3 -38.94 2.15 -36.05
N THR A 4 -38.53 2.71 -37.19
CA THR A 4 -37.12 2.98 -37.50
C THR A 4 -36.52 4.03 -36.57
N LEU A 5 -37.31 5.05 -36.23
CA LEU A 5 -36.90 6.12 -35.31
C LEU A 5 -36.69 5.62 -33.87
N LEU A 6 -37.57 4.73 -33.40
CA LEU A 6 -37.44 4.11 -32.07
C LEU A 6 -36.19 3.24 -31.93
N LEU A 7 -35.83 2.49 -32.98
CA LEU A 7 -34.62 1.66 -33.00
C LEU A 7 -33.35 2.52 -32.88
N CYS A 8 -33.27 3.65 -33.61
CA CYS A 8 -32.13 4.56 -33.53
C CYS A 8 -31.94 5.15 -32.13
N ILE A 9 -33.04 5.52 -31.45
CA ILE A 9 -32.98 6.06 -30.09
C ILE A 9 -32.47 4.99 -29.11
N SER A 10 -32.92 3.73 -29.24
CA SER A 10 -32.46 2.65 -28.36
C SER A 10 -30.97 2.33 -28.51
N VAL A 11 -30.43 2.37 -29.73
CA VAL A 11 -28.99 2.14 -29.99
C VAL A 11 -28.15 3.29 -29.44
N ALA A 12 -28.59 4.53 -29.62
CA ALA A 12 -27.90 5.70 -29.08
C ALA A 12 -27.89 5.69 -27.55
N ALA A 13 -29.00 5.33 -26.92
CA ALA A 13 -29.09 5.19 -25.46
C ALA A 13 -28.17 4.09 -24.94
N ALA A 14 -28.16 2.91 -25.56
CA ALA A 14 -27.27 1.81 -25.17
C ALA A 14 -25.78 2.18 -25.28
N GLY A 15 -25.39 2.90 -26.34
CA GLY A 15 -24.03 3.41 -26.49
C GLY A 15 -23.64 4.42 -25.40
N TYR A 16 -24.55 5.32 -25.04
CA TYR A 16 -24.32 6.30 -23.98
C TYR A 16 -24.15 5.64 -22.60
N PHE A 17 -25.04 4.69 -22.25
CA PHE A 17 -24.94 3.95 -20.99
C PHE A 17 -23.66 3.11 -20.91
N GLY A 18 -23.22 2.50 -22.02
CA GLY A 18 -21.96 1.78 -22.10
C GLY A 18 -20.73 2.66 -21.83
N TRP A 19 -20.69 3.87 -22.40
CA TRP A 19 -19.60 4.84 -22.17
C TRP A 19 -19.55 5.38 -20.74
N VAL A 20 -20.69 5.65 -20.12
CA VAL A 20 -20.72 6.09 -18.72
C VAL A 20 -20.21 5.00 -17.78
N GLN A 21 -20.62 3.75 -18.00
CA GLN A 21 -20.13 2.63 -17.19
C GLN A 21 -18.65 2.35 -17.42
N PHE A 22 -18.17 2.44 -18.67
CA PHE A 22 -16.76 2.26 -19.00
C PHE A 22 -15.88 3.36 -18.39
N GLY A 23 -16.32 4.63 -18.44
CA GLY A 23 -15.59 5.73 -17.81
C GLY A 23 -15.46 5.56 -16.29
N ALA A 24 -16.55 5.20 -15.60
CA ALA A 24 -16.52 4.94 -14.16
C ALA A 24 -15.71 3.68 -13.78
N TYR A 25 -15.63 2.69 -14.69
CA TYR A 25 -14.77 1.51 -14.51
C TYR A 25 -13.29 1.87 -14.72
N GLN A 26 -12.98 2.57 -15.80
CA GLN A 26 -11.63 3.01 -16.15
C GLN A 26 -11.05 3.94 -15.09
N GLN A 27 -11.84 4.84 -14.52
CA GLN A 27 -11.41 5.72 -13.43
C GLN A 27 -11.03 4.93 -12.17
N ARG A 28 -11.77 3.86 -11.84
CA ARG A 28 -11.44 2.99 -10.71
C ARG A 28 -10.19 2.15 -10.98
N GLN A 29 -9.99 1.71 -12.21
CA GLN A 29 -8.78 0.98 -12.60
C GLN A 29 -7.56 1.89 -12.51
N GLN A 30 -7.62 3.10 -13.07
CA GLN A 30 -6.53 4.07 -12.97
C GLN A 30 -6.15 4.37 -11.52
N ALA A 31 -7.12 4.57 -10.63
CA ALA A 31 -6.83 4.80 -9.20
C ALA A 31 -6.12 3.61 -8.54
N ARG A 32 -6.45 2.37 -8.94
CA ARG A 32 -5.77 1.17 -8.46
C ARG A 32 -4.37 1.05 -9.03
N ASP A 33 -4.21 1.29 -10.32
CA ASP A 33 -2.91 1.23 -11.01
C ASP A 33 -1.94 2.26 -10.41
N PHE A 34 -2.40 3.49 -10.13
CA PHE A 34 -1.59 4.49 -9.45
C PHE A 34 -1.19 4.06 -8.03
N ALA A 35 -2.10 3.44 -7.28
CA ALA A 35 -1.81 2.95 -5.93
C ALA A 35 -0.79 1.81 -5.96
N ASP A 36 -0.85 0.94 -6.97
CA ASP A 36 0.09 -0.18 -7.12
C ASP A 36 1.47 0.30 -7.56
N ILE A 37 1.53 1.29 -8.47
CA ILE A 37 2.78 1.95 -8.86
C ILE A 37 3.43 2.65 -7.64
N ASP A 38 2.65 3.37 -6.82
CA ASP A 38 3.18 4.00 -5.61
C ASP A 38 3.73 2.96 -4.62
N ARG A 39 3.02 1.83 -4.49
CA ARG A 39 3.44 0.72 -3.63
C ARG A 39 4.76 0.12 -4.10
N GLU A 40 4.87 -0.22 -5.37
CA GLU A 40 6.10 -0.78 -5.96
C GLU A 40 7.26 0.22 -5.88
N ARG A 41 6.99 1.52 -6.06
CA ARG A 41 8.00 2.57 -5.87
C ARG A 41 8.48 2.64 -4.42
N ARG A 42 7.58 2.53 -3.43
CA ARG A 42 7.99 2.44 -2.02
C ARG A 42 8.81 1.19 -1.75
N VAL A 43 8.42 0.03 -2.28
CA VAL A 43 9.18 -1.21 -2.13
C VAL A 43 10.59 -1.02 -2.69
N ALA A 44 10.72 -0.39 -3.86
CA ALA A 44 12.02 -0.12 -4.47
C ALA A 44 12.89 0.78 -3.57
N LEU A 45 12.33 1.85 -2.99
CA LEU A 45 13.05 2.70 -2.04
C LEU A 45 13.48 1.94 -0.78
N LEU A 46 12.56 1.15 -0.21
CA LEU A 46 12.82 0.33 0.97
C LEU A 46 13.91 -0.73 0.71
N LYS A 47 13.94 -1.29 -0.50
CA LYS A 47 14.92 -2.29 -0.91
C LYS A 47 16.34 -1.72 -1.06
N VAL A 48 16.49 -0.46 -1.45
CA VAL A 48 17.81 0.20 -1.57
C VAL A 48 18.51 0.23 -0.22
N ASP A 49 17.79 0.59 0.84
CA ASP A 49 18.36 0.71 2.19
C ASP A 49 18.18 -0.55 3.04
N GLY A 50 17.65 -1.64 2.47
CA GLY A 50 17.30 -2.86 3.20
C GLY A 50 16.36 -2.60 4.39
N CYS A 51 15.51 -1.58 4.29
CA CYS A 51 14.60 -1.09 5.33
C CYS A 51 15.25 -0.61 6.62
N GLN A 52 16.57 -0.45 6.64
CA GLN A 52 17.32 -0.08 7.84
C GLN A 52 16.93 1.30 8.37
N ALA A 53 16.73 2.28 7.48
CA ALA A 53 16.26 3.61 7.86
C ALA A 53 14.90 3.60 8.58
N ARG A 54 14.01 2.65 8.23
CA ARG A 54 12.71 2.50 8.89
C ARG A 54 12.83 1.83 10.24
N VAL A 55 13.72 0.86 10.38
CA VAL A 55 14.02 0.22 11.67
C VAL A 55 14.65 1.24 12.63
N GLU A 56 15.60 2.05 12.18
CA GLU A 56 16.22 3.10 12.99
C GLU A 56 15.19 4.17 13.41
N LEU A 57 14.33 4.60 12.49
CA LEU A 57 13.22 5.50 12.80
C LEU A 57 12.27 4.88 13.84
N LEU A 58 11.94 3.59 13.70
CA LEU A 58 11.11 2.88 14.66
C LEU A 58 11.78 2.87 16.05
N LEU A 59 13.08 2.58 16.14
CA LEU A 59 13.82 2.51 17.39
C LEU A 59 13.90 3.86 18.10
N THR A 60 14.23 4.92 17.36
CA THR A 60 14.28 6.29 17.90
C THR A 60 12.92 6.76 18.41
N MET A 61 11.83 6.38 17.74
CA MET A 61 10.47 6.67 18.21
C MET A 61 10.07 5.77 19.39
N THR A 62 10.46 4.50 19.37
CA THR A 62 10.17 3.56 20.46
C THR A 62 10.80 4.03 21.76
N ASP A 63 12.06 4.51 21.74
CA ASP A 63 12.70 5.09 22.93
C ASP A 63 11.92 6.29 23.49
N ARG A 64 11.42 7.17 22.60
CA ARG A 64 10.61 8.34 23.00
C ARG A 64 9.22 7.96 23.50
N LEU A 65 8.56 7.00 22.85
CA LEU A 65 7.21 6.56 23.18
C LEU A 65 7.18 5.68 24.44
N LEU A 66 8.20 4.86 24.64
CA LEU A 66 8.43 4.13 25.89
C LEU A 66 8.60 5.09 27.07
N LYS A 67 9.36 6.18 26.88
CA LYS A 67 9.49 7.25 27.89
C LYS A 67 8.18 7.98 28.18
N ALA A 68 7.27 8.04 27.21
CA ALA A 68 5.97 8.70 27.33
C ALA A 68 4.83 7.80 27.86
N GLY A 69 5.10 6.54 28.21
CA GLY A 69 4.13 5.66 28.86
C GLY A 69 3.23 4.82 27.94
N GLY A 70 3.57 4.69 26.66
CA GLY A 70 2.84 3.79 25.75
C GLY A 70 3.54 3.55 24.43
N MET A 71 3.70 2.28 24.05
CA MET A 71 4.28 1.90 22.77
C MET A 71 3.18 1.87 21.71
N GLN A 72 3.18 2.85 20.81
CA GLN A 72 2.26 2.90 19.67
C GLN A 72 3.05 3.17 18.40
N VAL A 73 3.26 2.14 17.59
CA VAL A 73 3.98 2.25 16.32
C VAL A 73 3.12 3.03 15.33
N PRO A 74 3.65 4.10 14.70
CA PRO A 74 2.93 4.80 13.65
C PRO A 74 2.57 3.86 12.50
N LEU A 75 1.32 3.95 12.02
CA LEU A 75 0.76 3.07 10.98
C LEU A 75 1.64 2.98 9.72
N ASP A 76 2.23 4.10 9.28
CA ASP A 76 3.06 4.15 8.08
C ASP A 76 4.39 3.40 8.25
N ILE A 77 5.05 3.57 9.41
CA ILE A 77 6.31 2.88 9.72
C ILE A 77 6.06 1.39 9.88
N GLY A 78 4.97 1.05 10.59
CA GLY A 78 4.61 -0.35 10.78
C GLY A 78 4.29 -1.05 9.48
N ARG A 79 3.59 -0.37 8.55
CA ARG A 79 3.29 -0.89 7.22
C ARG A 79 4.55 -1.07 6.38
N ASP A 80 5.48 -0.12 6.41
CA ASP A 80 6.74 -0.22 5.68
C ASP A 80 7.57 -1.42 6.19
N ILE A 81 7.67 -1.59 7.51
CA ILE A 81 8.39 -2.72 8.14
C ILE A 81 7.73 -4.07 7.82
N ASP A 82 6.41 -4.16 7.93
CA ASP A 82 5.65 -5.35 7.57
C ASP A 82 5.85 -5.72 6.09
N LEU A 83 5.84 -4.72 5.21
CA LEU A 83 6.11 -4.90 3.79
C LEU A 83 7.56 -5.37 3.53
N CYS A 84 8.52 -4.90 4.31
CA CYS A 84 9.91 -5.35 4.24
C CYS A 84 10.10 -6.80 4.66
N LEU A 85 9.42 -7.23 5.73
CA LEU A 85 9.40 -8.60 6.21
C LEU A 85 8.72 -9.52 5.19
N ALA A 86 7.52 -9.16 4.73
CA ALA A 86 6.75 -9.95 3.77
C ALA A 86 7.45 -10.12 2.41
N ARG A 87 8.28 -9.16 1.99
CA ARG A 87 9.05 -9.24 0.74
C ARG A 87 10.46 -9.81 0.93
N GLY A 88 10.88 -10.11 2.17
CA GLY A 88 12.23 -10.61 2.47
C GLY A 88 13.36 -9.64 2.09
N ILE A 89 13.09 -8.34 2.07
CA ILE A 89 14.07 -7.29 1.71
C ILE A 89 14.73 -6.65 2.95
N MET A 90 14.33 -7.07 4.14
CA MET A 90 14.89 -6.59 5.40
C MET A 90 16.38 -6.97 5.50
N SER A 91 17.23 -6.01 5.86
CA SER A 91 18.65 -6.27 6.10
C SER A 91 18.87 -7.15 7.33
N ALA A 92 19.94 -7.94 7.33
CA ALA A 92 20.30 -8.78 8.48
C ALA A 92 20.56 -7.95 9.75
N SER A 93 21.13 -6.76 9.60
CA SER A 93 21.31 -5.78 10.68
C SER A 93 19.98 -5.29 11.24
N GLY A 94 19.02 -4.94 10.37
CA GLY A 94 17.68 -4.50 10.78
C GLY A 94 16.92 -5.61 11.53
N LEU A 95 16.98 -6.85 11.05
CA LEU A 95 16.42 -8.02 11.74
C LEU A 95 17.03 -8.20 13.13
N ALA A 96 18.36 -8.20 13.23
CA ALA A 96 19.05 -8.36 14.51
C ALA A 96 18.69 -7.26 15.52
N GLU A 97 18.48 -6.03 15.04
CA GLU A 97 18.11 -4.90 15.89
C GLU A 97 16.65 -5.01 16.39
N MET A 98 15.74 -5.45 15.52
CA MET A 98 14.34 -5.74 15.87
C MET A 98 14.20 -6.91 16.84
N GLU A 99 15.04 -7.95 16.71
CA GLU A 99 15.10 -9.06 17.65
C GLU A 99 15.64 -8.62 19.01
N LYS A 100 16.75 -7.88 19.01
CA LYS A 100 17.39 -7.35 20.22
C LYS A 100 16.42 -6.49 21.05
N THR A 101 15.59 -5.70 20.38
CA THR A 101 14.60 -4.82 21.01
C THR A 101 13.23 -5.47 21.22
N LYS A 102 13.06 -6.76 20.84
CA LYS A 102 11.80 -7.50 20.87
C LYS A 102 10.68 -6.85 20.05
N LEU A 103 10.99 -5.87 19.20
CA LEU A 103 10.04 -5.21 18.29
C LEU A 103 9.53 -6.15 17.21
N ILE A 104 10.30 -7.18 16.88
CA ILE A 104 9.88 -8.25 15.96
C ILE A 104 8.52 -8.87 16.35
N ARG A 105 8.17 -8.88 17.65
CA ARG A 105 6.89 -9.43 18.14
C ARG A 105 5.66 -8.60 17.77
N LEU A 106 5.85 -7.36 17.34
CA LEU A 106 4.77 -6.47 16.93
C LEU A 106 4.37 -6.68 15.46
N PHE A 107 5.18 -7.41 14.71
CA PHE A 107 4.99 -7.63 13.28
C PHE A 107 4.82 -9.13 13.03
N PRO A 108 3.68 -9.59 12.52
CA PRO A 108 3.50 -10.99 12.17
C PRO A 108 4.43 -11.32 10.99
N MET A 109 5.42 -12.18 11.23
CA MET A 109 6.18 -12.80 10.15
C MET A 109 5.22 -13.77 9.46
N ASN A 110 4.82 -13.47 8.22
CA ASN A 110 4.13 -14.44 7.38
C ASN A 110 5.18 -15.48 6.96
N GLU A 111 5.32 -16.56 7.73
CA GLU A 111 5.96 -17.81 7.29
C GLU A 111 5.11 -18.51 6.22
#